data_AF-A0A942MSZ5-F1
#
_entry.id   AF-A0A942MSZ5-F1
#
_cell.length_a   1.000
_cell.length_b   1.000
_cell.length_c   1.000
_cell.angle_alpha   90.00
_cell.angle_beta   90.00
_cell.angle_gamma   90.00
#
_symmetry.space_group_name_H-M   'P 1'
#
loop_
_entity.id
_entity.type
_entity.pdbx_description
1 polymer ?
#
loop_
_entity_poly.entity_id
_entity_poly.type
_entity_poly.pdbx_seq_one_letter_code
_entity_poly.pdbx_strand_id
1 'polypeptide(L)'
;MEVEMLYQTLSKFLHGFKWLLWGLATHLFHYRQNFYHWSLWVPVIALYILMVNLWLAEFIPTAPLLELLRVVLIIVILSHLWGAYLHLAGVSKRVGGQALHNHMIGPPVILPLIVATVAALDLLRLLLGNLP
;
A
#
# COMPACT_ATOMS: atom_id res chain seq x y z
N MET A 1 -20.43 -22.77 -15.23
CA MET A 1 -19.62 -23.30 -14.11
C MET A 1 -18.13 -23.00 -14.32
N GLU A 2 -17.54 -23.35 -15.46
CA GLU A 2 -16.11 -23.08 -15.74
C GLU A 2 -15.74 -21.58 -15.78
N VAL A 3 -16.57 -20.75 -16.43
CA VAL A 3 -16.33 -19.30 -16.53
C VAL A 3 -16.37 -18.61 -15.15
N GLU A 4 -17.30 -19.00 -14.28
CA GLU A 4 -17.42 -18.45 -12.93
C GLU A 4 -16.19 -18.80 -12.09
N MET A 5 -15.75 -20.05 -12.12
CA MET A 5 -14.55 -20.50 -11.41
C MET A 5 -13.29 -19.77 -11.90
N LEU A 6 -13.16 -19.57 -13.22
CA LEU A 6 -12.07 -18.80 -13.80
C LEU A 6 -12.11 -17.34 -13.32
N TYR A 7 -13.27 -16.70 -13.35
CA TYR A 7 -13.46 -15.34 -12.88
C TYR A 7 -13.05 -15.17 -11.41
N GLN A 8 -13.52 -16.05 -10.53
CA GLN A 8 -13.18 -16.03 -9.11
C GLN A 8 -11.67 -16.20 -8.90
N THR A 9 -11.05 -17.17 -9.56
CA THR A 9 -9.61 -17.45 -9.43
C THR A 9 -8.77 -16.25 -9.89
N LEU A 10 -9.12 -15.65 -11.02
CA LEU A 10 -8.43 -14.47 -11.54
C LEU A 10 -8.63 -13.25 -10.63
N SER A 11 -9.84 -13.06 -10.08
CA SER A 11 -10.13 -11.95 -9.16
C SER A 11 -9.25 -12.04 -7.91
N LYS A 12 -9.20 -13.20 -7.27
CA LYS A 12 -8.35 -13.48 -6.10
C LYS A 12 -6.87 -13.23 -6.39
N PHE A 13 -6.39 -13.74 -7.52
CA PHE A 13 -5.00 -13.54 -7.95
C PHE A 13 -4.68 -12.06 -8.18
N LEU A 14 -5.51 -11.36 -8.96
CA LEU A 14 -5.31 -9.93 -9.26
C LEU A 14 -5.40 -9.06 -8.00
N HIS A 15 -6.21 -9.47 -7.01
CA HIS A 15 -6.36 -8.75 -5.76
C HIS A 15 -5.07 -8.73 -4.94
N GLY A 16 -4.38 -9.86 -4.83
CA GLY A 16 -3.03 -9.94 -4.23
C GLY A 16 -1.97 -9.29 -5.12
N PHE A 17 -2.01 -9.56 -6.42
CA PHE A 17 -0.99 -9.09 -7.38
C PHE A 17 -0.88 -7.56 -7.46
N LYS A 18 -1.97 -6.82 -7.29
CA LYS A 18 -1.93 -5.34 -7.26
C LYS A 18 -0.94 -4.81 -6.22
N TRP A 19 -0.80 -5.49 -5.07
CA TRP A 19 0.12 -5.08 -4.01
C TRP A 19 1.57 -5.39 -4.32
N LEU A 20 1.85 -6.41 -5.14
CA LEU A 20 3.19 -6.62 -5.70
C LEU A 20 3.58 -5.43 -6.58
N LEU A 21 2.69 -5.00 -7.47
CA LEU A 21 2.95 -3.86 -8.36
C LEU A 21 3.17 -2.56 -7.57
N TRP A 22 2.32 -2.29 -6.57
CA TRP A 22 2.51 -1.14 -5.67
C TRP A 22 3.82 -1.25 -4.88
N GLY A 23 4.15 -2.43 -4.35
CA GLY A 23 5.39 -2.68 -3.62
C GLY A 23 6.63 -2.42 -4.47
N LEU A 24 6.66 -2.97 -5.69
CA LEU A 24 7.75 -2.76 -6.65
C LEU A 24 7.88 -1.29 -7.06
N ALA A 25 6.78 -0.63 -7.43
CA ALA A 25 6.78 0.78 -7.80
C ALA A 25 7.31 1.66 -6.66
N THR A 26 6.80 1.45 -5.44
CA THR A 26 7.23 2.20 -4.25
C THR A 26 8.70 1.92 -3.92
N HIS A 27 9.14 0.67 -4.02
CA HIS A 27 10.53 0.28 -3.83
C HIS A 27 11.45 1.00 -4.83
N LEU A 28 11.10 1.02 -6.12
CA LEU A 28 11.90 1.71 -7.14
C LEU A 28 11.96 3.22 -6.91
N PHE A 29 10.84 3.85 -6.52
CA PHE A 29 10.85 5.27 -6.16
C PHE A 29 11.75 5.55 -4.96
N HIS A 30 11.76 4.68 -3.95
CA HIS A 30 12.59 4.85 -2.76
C HIS A 30 14.05 4.49 -2.98
N TYR A 31 14.35 3.55 -3.87
CA TYR A 31 15.72 3.24 -4.25
C TYR A 31 16.37 4.39 -5.03
N ARG A 32 15.60 5.05 -5.92
CA ARG A 32 16.09 6.18 -6.72
C ARG A 32 16.25 7.47 -5.91
N GLN A 33 15.46 7.65 -4.86
CA GLN A 33 15.43 8.88 -4.05
C GLN A 33 16.34 8.71 -2.83
N ASN A 34 17.16 9.72 -2.52
CA ASN A 34 17.97 9.70 -1.30
C ASN A 34 17.15 10.23 -0.11
N PHE A 35 16.33 9.37 0.48
CA PHE A 35 15.51 9.72 1.63
C PHE A 35 16.34 9.78 2.93
N TYR A 36 16.32 10.92 3.61
CA TYR A 36 17.02 11.11 4.89
C TYR A 36 16.36 10.42 6.08
N HIS A 37 15.04 10.17 6.02
CA HIS A 37 14.30 9.53 7.10
C HIS A 37 14.16 8.03 6.82
N TRP A 38 14.83 7.20 7.61
CA TRP A 38 14.80 5.73 7.47
C TRP A 38 13.37 5.15 7.53
N SER A 39 12.47 5.80 8.29
CA SER A 39 11.08 5.36 8.46
C SER A 39 10.29 5.36 7.15
N LEU A 40 10.77 6.05 6.10
CA LEU A 40 10.18 6.00 4.77
C LEU A 40 10.35 4.64 4.08
N TRP A 41 11.18 3.73 4.60
CA TRP A 41 11.25 2.33 4.15
C TRP A 41 10.19 1.42 4.79
N VAL A 42 9.57 1.84 5.90
CA VAL A 42 8.49 1.07 6.55
C VAL A 42 7.31 0.86 5.60
N PRO A 43 6.77 1.88 4.89
CA PRO A 43 5.75 1.70 3.87
C PRO A 43 6.12 0.66 2.80
N VAL A 44 7.38 0.68 2.33
CA VAL A 44 7.87 -0.24 1.29
C VAL A 44 7.82 -1.70 1.76
N ILE A 45 8.33 -1.97 2.96
CA ILE A 45 8.35 -3.32 3.54
C ILE A 45 6.91 -3.77 3.83
N ALA A 46 6.08 -2.88 4.37
CA ALA A 46 4.68 -3.18 4.70
C ALA A 46 3.87 -3.62 3.46
N LEU A 47 4.16 -3.06 2.28
CA LEU A 47 3.51 -3.48 1.03
C LEU A 47 3.87 -4.92 0.61
N TYR A 48 5.12 -5.34 0.78
CA TYR A 48 5.50 -6.73 0.50
C TYR A 48 4.87 -7.71 1.49
N ILE A 49 4.80 -7.33 2.76
CA ILE A 49 4.10 -8.13 3.79
C ILE A 49 2.61 -8.23 3.45
N LEU A 50 1.97 -7.11 3.09
CA LEU A 50 0.56 -7.08 2.67
C LEU A 50 0.31 -7.95 1.45
N MET A 51 1.19 -7.88 0.44
CA MET A 51 1.07 -8.71 -0.76
C MET A 51 1.05 -10.20 -0.42
N VAL A 52 2.02 -10.69 0.36
CA VAL A 52 2.08 -12.11 0.74
C VAL A 52 0.87 -12.48 1.59
N ASN A 53 0.54 -11.66 2.59
CA ASN A 53 -0.51 -11.96 3.54
C ASN A 53 -1.91 -11.97 2.91
N LEU A 54 -2.22 -10.96 2.09
CA LEU A 54 -3.48 -10.89 1.35
C LEU A 54 -3.57 -12.06 0.38
N TRP A 55 -2.50 -12.35 -0.36
CA TRP A 55 -2.55 -13.43 -1.35
C TRP A 55 -2.77 -14.80 -0.68
N LEU A 56 -2.16 -15.07 0.48
CA LEU A 56 -2.48 -16.27 1.24
C LEU A 56 -3.94 -16.26 1.73
N ALA A 57 -4.43 -15.12 2.24
CA ALA A 57 -5.80 -14.99 2.76
C ALA A 57 -6.86 -15.22 1.67
N GLU A 58 -6.56 -14.84 0.43
CA GLU A 58 -7.45 -15.03 -0.71
C GLU A 58 -7.77 -16.51 -1.01
N PHE A 59 -6.79 -17.38 -0.79
CA PHE A 59 -6.87 -18.80 -1.12
C PHE A 59 -7.10 -19.68 0.11
N ILE A 60 -6.69 -19.23 1.30
CA ILE A 60 -6.72 -20.01 2.54
C ILE A 60 -7.23 -19.13 3.70
N PRO A 61 -8.52 -18.70 3.68
CA PRO A 61 -9.07 -17.72 4.63
C PRO A 61 -9.29 -18.31 6.02
N THR A 62 -8.21 -18.52 6.76
CA THR A 62 -8.25 -18.97 8.16
C THR A 62 -8.34 -17.77 9.10
N ALA A 63 -9.01 -17.94 10.26
CA ALA A 63 -9.16 -16.86 11.23
C ALA A 63 -7.83 -16.19 11.64
N PRO A 64 -6.74 -16.92 11.93
CA PRO A 64 -5.46 -16.29 12.26
C PRO A 64 -4.88 -15.46 11.11
N LEU A 65 -5.07 -15.91 9.87
CA LEU A 65 -4.56 -15.22 8.70
C LEU A 65 -5.35 -13.94 8.40
N LEU A 66 -6.67 -13.97 8.57
CA LEU A 66 -7.54 -12.81 8.44
C LEU A 66 -7.28 -11.78 9.54
N GLU A 67 -7.02 -12.20 10.78
CA GLU A 67 -6.62 -11.28 11.86
C GLU A 67 -5.24 -10.66 11.60
N LEU A 68 -4.28 -11.44 11.10
CA LEU A 68 -3.00 -10.88 10.66
C LEU A 68 -3.20 -9.87 9.52
N LEU A 69 -4.06 -10.16 8.55
CA LEU A 69 -4.38 -9.26 7.45
C LEU A 69 -4.97 -7.94 7.94
N ARG A 70 -5.89 -8.00 8.92
CA ARG A 70 -6.45 -6.81 9.57
C ARG A 70 -5.34 -5.92 10.13
N VAL A 71 -4.41 -6.50 10.89
CA VAL A 71 -3.30 -5.76 11.49
C VAL A 71 -2.36 -5.19 10.42
N VAL A 72 -2.00 -5.98 9.41
CA VAL A 72 -1.12 -5.53 8.31
C VAL A 72 -1.75 -4.38 7.53
N LEU A 73 -3.05 -4.44 7.22
CA LEU A 73 -3.77 -3.37 6.54
C LEU A 73 -3.75 -2.08 7.36
N ILE A 74 -3.98 -2.15 8.67
CA ILE A 74 -3.89 -0.98 9.57
C ILE A 74 -2.48 -0.40 9.55
N ILE A 75 -1.44 -1.24 9.63
CA ILE A 75 -0.04 -0.80 9.55
C ILE A 75 0.25 -0.11 8.21
N VAL A 76 -0.21 -0.68 7.10
CA VAL A 76 -0.06 -0.08 5.77
C VAL A 76 -0.73 1.30 5.72
N ILE A 77 -1.97 1.42 6.18
CA ILE A 77 -2.69 2.71 6.19
C ILE A 77 -1.92 3.74 7.01
N LEU A 78 -1.57 3.43 8.26
CA LEU A 78 -0.91 4.36 9.17
C LEU A 78 0.49 4.75 8.68
N SER A 79 1.29 3.79 8.21
CA SER A 79 2.64 4.04 7.69
C SER A 79 2.61 4.90 6.43
N HIS A 80 1.62 4.73 5.54
CA HIS A 80 1.51 5.55 4.34
C HIS A 80 0.96 6.95 4.64
N LEU A 81 0.05 7.11 5.60
CA LEU A 81 -0.35 8.44 6.10
C LEU A 81 0.85 9.19 6.70
N TRP A 82 1.68 8.48 7.49
CA TRP A 82 2.93 9.02 8.02
C TRP A 82 3.92 9.39 6.90
N GLY A 83 4.08 8.52 5.90
CA GLY A 83 4.90 8.80 4.72
C GLY A 83 4.43 10.03 3.94
N ALA A 84 3.12 10.20 3.76
CA ALA A 84 2.54 11.38 3.13
C ALA A 84 2.87 12.66 3.90
N TYR A 85 2.76 12.64 5.23
CA TYR A 85 3.17 13.75 6.08
C TYR A 85 4.66 14.08 5.93
N LEU A 86 5.54 13.07 5.98
CA LEU A 86 6.98 13.27 5.81
C LEU A 86 7.34 13.80 4.42
N HIS A 87 6.65 13.35 3.37
CA HIS A 87 6.82 13.88 2.02
C HIS A 87 6.37 15.34 1.95
N LEU A 88 5.22 15.68 2.53
CA LEU A 88 4.72 17.06 2.59
C LEU A 88 5.70 17.96 3.33
N ALA A 89 6.17 17.54 4.51
CA ALA A 89 7.19 18.25 5.27
C ALA A 89 8.52 18.37 4.51
N GLY A 90 8.88 17.35 3.74
CA GLY A 90 10.06 17.34 2.86
C GLY A 90 9.96 18.38 1.74
N VAL A 91 8.78 18.55 1.14
CA VAL A 91 8.52 19.61 0.15
C VAL A 91 8.72 21.00 0.77
N SER A 92 8.23 21.25 2.00
CA SER A 92 8.37 22.55 2.68
C SER A 92 9.81 23.00 2.87
N LYS A 93 10.77 22.06 2.91
CA LYS A 93 12.20 22.36 3.12
C LYS A 93 12.89 22.89 1.85
N ARG A 94 12.23 22.85 0.69
CA ARG A 94 12.77 23.36 -0.58
C ARG A 94 12.61 24.88 -0.68
N VAL A 95 13.46 25.52 -1.47
CA VAL A 95 13.30 26.94 -1.83
C VAL A 95 11.94 27.13 -2.51
N GLY A 96 11.15 28.11 -2.05
CA GLY A 96 9.77 28.31 -2.51
C GLY A 96 8.72 27.45 -1.78
N GLY A 97 9.10 26.64 -0.80
CA GLY A 97 8.18 25.92 0.09
C GLY A 97 7.21 25.00 -0.66
N GLN A 98 5.91 25.13 -0.37
CA GLN A 98 4.82 24.33 -0.96
C GLN A 98 4.39 24.80 -2.36
N ALA A 99 5.25 25.51 -3.09
CA ALA A 99 4.96 25.89 -4.47
C ALA A 99 4.75 24.63 -5.35
N LEU A 100 3.80 24.69 -6.29
CA LEU A 100 3.41 23.54 -7.12
C LEU A 100 4.60 22.85 -7.80
N HIS A 101 5.58 23.62 -8.29
CA HIS A 101 6.79 23.07 -8.91
C HIS A 101 7.56 22.13 -7.97
N ASN A 102 7.60 22.42 -6.67
CA ASN A 102 8.25 21.56 -5.68
C ASN A 102 7.49 20.25 -5.45
N HIS A 103 6.17 20.20 -5.64
CA HIS A 103 5.41 18.96 -5.63
C HIS A 103 5.63 18.12 -6.89
N MET A 104 5.93 18.74 -8.03
CA MET A 104 6.21 18.03 -9.29
C MET A 104 7.59 17.37 -9.32
N ILE A 105 8.58 17.98 -8.66
CA ILE A 105 9.98 17.49 -8.64
C ILE A 105 10.40 16.87 -7.29
N GLY A 106 9.62 17.09 -6.24
CA GLY A 106 9.90 16.67 -4.88
C GLY A 106 9.39 15.27 -4.55
N PRO A 107 9.42 14.90 -3.26
CA PRO A 107 8.88 13.61 -2.83
C PRO A 107 7.36 13.55 -3.06
N PRO A 108 6.81 12.40 -3.49
CA PRO A 108 5.43 12.30 -3.92
C PRO A 108 4.46 12.26 -2.73
N VAL A 109 3.66 13.30 -2.53
CA VAL A 109 2.67 13.34 -1.42
C VAL A 109 1.43 12.50 -1.73
N ILE A 110 0.97 12.49 -2.98
CA ILE A 110 -0.31 11.85 -3.36
C ILE A 110 -0.19 10.32 -3.44
N LEU A 111 0.93 9.78 -3.89
CA LEU A 111 1.13 8.32 -4.02
C LEU A 111 0.88 7.54 -2.71
N PRO A 112 1.46 7.92 -1.55
CA PRO A 112 1.16 7.22 -0.31
C PRO A 112 -0.32 7.37 0.12
N LEU A 113 -0.99 8.48 -0.22
CA LEU A 113 -2.43 8.65 0.07
C LEU A 113 -3.30 7.72 -0.79
N ILE A 114 -2.92 7.50 -2.06
CA ILE A 114 -3.59 6.51 -2.93
C ILE A 114 -3.45 5.12 -2.31
N VAL A 115 -2.24 4.74 -1.91
CA VAL A 115 -1.99 3.44 -1.26
C VAL A 115 -2.82 3.29 0.02
N ALA A 116 -2.82 4.29 0.90
CA ALA A 116 -3.62 4.26 2.12
C ALA A 116 -5.12 4.10 1.83
N THR A 117 -5.62 4.77 0.78
CA THR A 117 -7.02 4.65 0.35
C THR A 117 -7.35 3.24 -0.15
N VAL A 118 -6.51 2.67 -1.00
CA VAL A 118 -6.72 1.30 -1.52
C VAL A 118 -6.64 0.27 -0.40
N ALA A 119 -5.72 0.44 0.55
CA ALA A 119 -5.62 -0.42 1.73
C ALA A 119 -6.85 -0.27 2.66
N ALA A 120 -7.39 0.94 2.81
CA ALA A 120 -8.61 1.17 3.56
C ALA A 120 -9.83 0.49 2.92
N LEU A 121 -9.90 0.46 1.59
CA LEU A 121 -10.95 -0.30 0.87
C LEU A 121 -10.81 -1.81 1.12
N ASP A 122 -9.59 -2.35 1.11
CA ASP A 122 -9.35 -3.76 1.42
C ASP A 122 -9.70 -4.08 2.88
N LEU A 123 -9.37 -3.19 3.82
CA LEU A 123 -9.78 -3.31 5.22
C LEU A 123 -11.30 -3.28 5.37
N LEU A 124 -11.98 -2.37 4.67
CA LEU A 124 -13.44 -2.32 4.67
C LEU A 124 -14.03 -3.63 4.14
N ARG A 125 -13.48 -4.19 3.06
CA ARG A 125 -13.89 -5.50 2.55
C ARG A 125 -13.69 -6.59 3.58
N LEU A 126 -12.56 -6.62 4.30
CA LEU A 126 -12.31 -7.58 5.37
C LEU A 126 -13.35 -7.48 6.48
N LEU A 127 -13.64 -6.25 6.93
CA LEU A 127 -14.60 -5.99 8.00
C LEU A 127 -16.03 -6.35 7.63
N LEU A 128 -16.38 -6.26 6.34
CA LEU A 128 -17.68 -6.64 5.81
C LEU A 128 -17.78 -8.14 5.48
N GLY A 129 -16.69 -8.91 5.57
CA GLY A 129 -16.65 -10.32 5.15
C GLY A 129 -16.67 -10.52 3.62
N ASN A 130 -16.17 -9.53 2.87
CA ASN A 130 -16.12 -9.50 1.40
C ASN A 130 -14.71 -9.74 0.81
N LEU A 131 -13.73 -10.02 1.67
CA LEU A 131 -12.52 -10.79 1.33
C LEU A 131 -12.91 -12.26 1.48
N PRO A 132 -12.43 -13.17 0.61
CA PRO A 132 -13.08 -14.46 0.40
C PRO A 132 -13.38 -15.23 1.67
#